data_AF-A0A2S2QEP0-F1
#
_entry.id   AF-A0A2S2QEP0-F1
#
_cell.length_a   1.000
_cell.length_b   1.000
_cell.length_c   1.000
_cell.angle_alpha   90.00
_cell.angle_beta   90.00
_cell.angle_gamma   90.00
#
_symmetry.space_group_name_H-M   'P 1'
#
loop_
_entity.id
_entity.type
_entity.pdbx_description
1 polymer ?
#
loop_
_entity_poly.entity_id
_entity_poly.type
_entity_poly.pdbx_seq_one_letter_code
_entity_poly.pdbx_strand_id
1 'polypeptide(L)'
;LANGIGISIDTCHSILSDELGIKRVSAKLVLESWFLHHDNAPAHSALSVREFLTSKNISVVPHPPYSPDLTPCGFFLFPRLKSTLKGHRFEDVNETIRNATQELKAITIEEIQRCFKKWQDRWEHCIEAKGHYFEGDPFK
;
A
#
# COMPACT_ATOMS: atom_id res chain seq x y z
N LEU A 1 9.32 17.39 -4.84
CA LEU A 1 9.92 16.13 -4.31
C LEU A 1 10.74 15.37 -5.37
N ALA A 2 10.38 15.34 -6.66
CA ALA A 2 11.25 14.78 -7.72
C ALA A 2 12.54 15.57 -7.98
N ASN A 3 12.50 16.91 -7.87
CA ASN A 3 13.68 17.75 -8.10
C ASN A 3 14.77 17.64 -6.99
N GLY A 4 14.50 16.95 -5.88
CA GLY A 4 15.44 16.83 -4.76
C GLY A 4 16.39 15.63 -4.83
N ILE A 5 16.19 14.71 -5.79
CA ILE A 5 16.92 13.42 -5.89
C ILE A 5 17.58 13.28 -7.28
N GLY A 6 17.53 14.32 -8.12
CA GLY A 6 18.18 14.31 -9.45
C GLY A 6 17.49 13.40 -10.47
N ILE A 7 16.29 12.88 -10.19
CA ILE A 7 15.50 12.08 -11.12
C ILE A 7 14.41 12.99 -11.68
N SER A 8 14.46 13.23 -12.99
CA SER A 8 13.43 14.02 -13.67
C SER A 8 12.07 13.35 -13.51
N ILE A 9 11.02 14.16 -13.38
CA ILE A 9 9.62 13.71 -13.43
C ILE A 9 9.38 12.86 -14.68
N ASP A 10 10.06 13.19 -15.79
CA ASP A 10 9.97 12.47 -17.05
C ASP A 10 10.55 11.05 -16.95
N THR A 11 11.64 10.88 -16.19
CA THR A 11 12.25 9.56 -15.94
C THR A 11 11.30 8.67 -15.14
N CYS A 12 10.67 9.21 -14.09
CA CYS A 12 9.63 8.47 -13.37
C CYS A 12 8.44 8.13 -14.26
N HIS A 13 8.04 9.05 -15.14
CA HIS A 13 6.92 8.83 -16.05
C HIS A 13 7.22 7.71 -17.07
N SER A 14 8.43 7.67 -17.63
CA SER A 14 8.85 6.59 -18.53
C SER A 14 8.95 5.24 -17.84
N ILE A 15 9.46 5.16 -16.61
CA ILE A 15 9.50 3.89 -15.87
C ILE A 15 8.07 3.36 -15.62
N LEU A 16 7.16 4.24 -15.21
CA LEU A 16 5.77 3.85 -14.95
C LEU A 16 5.04 3.41 -16.23
N SER A 17 5.22 4.14 -17.34
CA SER A 17 4.55 3.87 -18.61
C SER A 17 5.17 2.69 -19.37
N ASP A 18 6.48 2.74 -19.57
CA ASP A 18 7.17 1.95 -20.59
C ASP A 18 7.72 0.64 -20.00
N GLU A 19 8.16 0.64 -18.73
CA GLU A 19 8.66 -0.58 -18.07
C GLU A 19 7.55 -1.34 -17.34
N LEU A 20 6.68 -0.63 -16.62
CA LEU A 20 5.61 -1.25 -15.85
C LEU A 20 4.29 -1.41 -16.64
N GLY A 21 4.20 -0.83 -17.84
CA GLY A 21 3.02 -0.91 -18.68
C GLY A 21 1.79 -0.22 -18.07
N ILE A 22 1.99 0.69 -17.11
CA ILE A 22 0.90 1.37 -16.41
C ILE A 22 0.35 2.43 -17.36
N LYS A 23 -0.73 2.07 -18.07
CA LYS A 23 -1.48 3.05 -18.85
C LYS A 23 -2.10 4.07 -17.92
N ARG A 24 -1.91 5.36 -18.19
CA ARG A 24 -2.69 6.43 -17.57
C ARG A 24 -4.16 6.21 -17.94
N VAL A 25 -4.90 5.54 -17.06
CA VAL A 25 -6.35 5.54 -17.12
C VAL A 25 -6.77 6.94 -16.71
N SER A 26 -6.94 7.82 -17.70
CA SER A 26 -7.76 9.01 -17.53
C SER A 26 -9.20 8.54 -17.36
N ALA A 27 -9.52 8.04 -16.17
CA ALA A 27 -10.89 7.85 -15.76
C ALA A 27 -11.53 9.24 -15.86
N LYS A 28 -12.40 9.41 -16.86
CA LYS A 28 -13.41 10.46 -16.85
C LYS A 28 -14.12 10.29 -15.52
N LEU A 29 -13.83 11.17 -14.55
CA LEU A 29 -14.23 11.05 -13.15
C LEU A 29 -15.72 10.78 -13.05
N VAL A 30 -16.08 9.51 -12.93
CA VAL A 30 -17.27 9.13 -12.20
C VAL A 30 -16.89 9.33 -10.73
N LEU A 31 -17.73 10.10 -10.03
CA LEU A 31 -17.63 10.49 -8.63
C LEU A 31 -17.63 9.29 -7.67
N GLU A 32 -16.65 8.40 -7.76
CA GLU A 32 -16.32 7.50 -6.68
C GLU A 32 -15.16 8.15 -5.93
N SER A 33 -15.42 8.63 -4.70
CA SER A 33 -14.40 9.25 -3.87
C SER A 33 -13.39 8.17 -3.46
N TRP A 34 -12.16 8.28 -3.94
CA TRP A 34 -11.08 7.38 -3.53
C TRP A 34 -10.56 7.82 -2.16
N PHE A 35 -10.44 6.85 -1.25
CA PHE A 35 -9.86 7.04 0.08
C PHE A 35 -8.45 6.48 0.12
N LEU A 36 -7.51 7.27 0.65
CA LEU A 36 -6.13 6.87 0.87
C LEU A 36 -5.96 6.39 2.31
N HIS A 37 -5.46 5.17 2.50
CA HIS A 37 -5.03 4.68 3.80
C HIS A 37 -3.51 4.52 3.83
N HIS A 38 -2.85 5.21 4.75
CA HIS A 38 -1.42 5.07 5.04
C HIS A 38 -1.17 5.29 6.54
N ASP A 39 0.01 4.91 7.03
CA ASP A 39 0.40 5.12 8.42
C ASP A 39 0.77 6.59 8.71
N ASN A 40 1.01 6.92 9.98
CA ASN A 40 1.37 8.28 10.39
C ASN A 40 2.87 8.54 10.41
N ALA A 41 3.64 7.86 9.55
CA ALA A 41 5.08 8.13 9.46
C ALA A 41 5.32 9.64 9.21
N PRO A 42 6.38 10.26 9.78
CA PRO A 42 6.60 11.70 9.67
C PRO A 42 6.56 12.22 8.23
N ALA A 43 7.11 11.44 7.28
CA ALA A 43 7.08 11.74 5.85
C ALA A 43 5.65 11.82 5.28
N HIS A 44 4.73 10.95 5.70
CA HIS A 44 3.34 10.94 5.24
C HIS A 44 2.49 12.03 5.92
N SER A 45 2.85 12.41 7.15
CA SER A 45 2.17 13.48 7.89
C SER A 45 2.68 14.89 7.60
N ALA A 46 3.74 15.04 6.80
CA ALA A 46 4.37 16.32 6.49
C ALA A 46 3.37 17.29 5.84
N LEU A 47 3.50 18.58 6.14
CA LEU A 47 2.60 19.63 5.62
C LEU A 47 2.51 19.58 4.10
N SER A 48 3.65 19.46 3.41
CA SER A 48 3.70 19.37 1.95
C SER A 48 2.92 18.19 1.37
N VAL A 49 2.83 17.07 2.09
CA VAL A 49 2.04 15.90 1.66
C VAL A 49 0.56 16.15 1.89
N ARG A 50 0.19 16.71 3.04
CA ARG A 50 -1.21 17.07 3.34
C ARG A 50 -1.77 18.08 2.35
N GLU A 51 -1.02 19.15 2.06
CA GLU A 51 -1.38 20.17 1.08
C GLU A 51 -1.56 19.56 -0.32
N PHE A 52 -0.65 18.66 -0.72
CA PHE A 52 -0.78 17.94 -1.98
C PHE A 52 -2.08 17.12 -2.03
N LEU A 53 -2.36 16.31 -1.02
CA LEU A 53 -3.56 15.46 -0.96
C LEU A 53 -4.85 16.29 -0.99
N THR A 54 -4.89 17.41 -0.25
CA THR A 54 -6.00 18.37 -0.28
C THR A 54 -6.16 18.99 -1.67
N SER A 55 -5.07 19.41 -2.32
CA SER A 55 -5.12 19.99 -3.68
C SER A 55 -5.67 19.01 -4.74
N LYS A 56 -5.55 17.71 -4.47
CA LYS A 56 -6.04 16.62 -5.31
C LYS A 56 -7.41 16.09 -4.88
N ASN A 57 -8.02 16.66 -3.84
CA ASN A 57 -9.29 16.21 -3.28
C ASN A 57 -9.27 14.72 -2.89
N ILE A 58 -8.13 14.25 -2.37
CA ILE A 58 -7.94 12.87 -1.88
C ILE A 58 -8.24 12.85 -0.39
N SER A 59 -9.25 12.09 0.00
CA SER A 59 -9.60 11.89 1.41
C SER A 59 -8.68 10.86 2.04
N VAL A 60 -8.14 11.16 3.23
CA VAL A 60 -7.27 10.24 3.97
C VAL A 60 -8.06 9.55 5.08
N VAL A 61 -7.98 8.23 5.14
CA VAL A 61 -8.56 7.43 6.23
C VAL A 61 -7.68 7.59 7.47
N PRO A 62 -8.24 7.96 8.64
CA PRO A 62 -7.47 8.04 9.88
C PRO A 62 -6.84 6.68 10.22
N HIS A 63 -5.57 6.72 10.63
CA HIS A 63 -4.84 5.54 11.09
C HIS A 63 -4.39 5.75 12.54
N PRO A 64 -4.64 4.80 13.47
CA PRO A 64 -4.12 4.89 14.83
C PRO A 64 -2.58 4.67 14.87
N PRO A 65 -1.84 5.35 15.76
CA PRO A 65 -0.41 5.10 15.95
C PRO A 65 -0.12 3.64 16.36
N TYR A 66 0.98 3.09 15.85
CA TYR A 66 1.48 1.75 16.20
C TYR A 66 0.51 0.59 15.92
N SER A 67 -0.35 0.68 14.91
CA SER A 67 -1.34 -0.36 14.58
C SER A 67 -1.06 -1.05 13.24
N PRO A 68 0.06 -1.78 13.10
CA PRO A 68 0.37 -2.50 11.86
C PRO A 68 -0.65 -3.61 11.54
N ASP A 69 -1.32 -4.14 12.56
CA ASP A 69 -2.41 -5.11 12.50
C ASP A 69 -3.69 -4.56 11.85
N LEU A 70 -3.81 -3.22 11.78
CA LEU A 70 -4.93 -2.50 11.14
C LEU A 70 -4.55 -1.95 9.77
N THR A 71 -3.46 -2.42 9.16
CA THR A 71 -3.02 -2.00 7.83
C THR A 71 -3.01 -3.19 6.87
N PRO A 72 -3.77 -3.14 5.75
CA PRO A 72 -3.74 -4.20 4.72
C PRO A 72 -2.33 -4.53 4.23
N CYS A 73 -1.48 -3.51 4.01
CA CYS A 73 -0.08 -3.75 3.66
C CYS A 73 0.69 -4.49 4.77
N GLY A 74 0.39 -4.22 6.03
CA GLY A 74 1.04 -4.81 7.21
C GLY A 74 0.68 -6.27 7.45
N PHE A 75 -0.61 -6.62 7.44
CA PHE A 75 -1.06 -7.98 7.76
C PHE A 75 -1.22 -8.90 6.54
N PHE A 76 -1.31 -8.35 5.32
CA PHE A 76 -1.52 -9.14 4.10
C PHE A 76 -0.36 -9.04 3.11
N LEU A 77 -0.04 -7.83 2.61
CA LEU A 77 0.89 -7.67 1.49
C LEU A 77 2.35 -8.02 1.86
N PHE A 78 2.88 -7.39 2.92
CA PHE A 78 4.27 -7.61 3.30
C PHE A 78 4.55 -9.03 3.81
N PRO A 79 3.66 -9.68 4.59
CA PRO A 79 3.85 -11.08 4.95
C PRO A 79 3.94 -12.00 3.73
N ARG A 80 3.10 -11.78 2.70
CA ARG A 80 3.15 -12.55 1.45
C ARG A 80 4.48 -12.37 0.74
N LEU A 81 4.89 -11.12 0.49
CA LEU A 81 6.18 -10.82 -0.14
C LEU A 81 7.36 -11.39 0.66
N LYS A 82 7.35 -11.22 1.98
CA LYS A 82 8.40 -11.79 2.85
C LYS A 82 8.43 -13.30 2.76
N SER A 83 7.27 -13.97 2.72
CA SER A 83 7.21 -15.43 2.62
C SER A 83 7.87 -15.93 1.34
N THR A 84 7.63 -15.28 0.21
CA THR A 84 8.22 -15.68 -1.08
C THR A 84 9.70 -15.34 -1.16
N LEU A 85 10.10 -14.15 -0.69
CA LEU A 85 11.49 -13.69 -0.79
C LEU A 85 12.40 -14.30 0.26
N LYS A 86 11.86 -14.84 1.36
CA LYS A 86 12.65 -15.41 2.45
C LYS A 86 13.46 -16.61 1.97
N GLY A 87 14.69 -16.71 2.46
CA GLY A 87 15.60 -17.83 2.16
C GLY A 87 16.27 -17.76 0.80
N HIS A 88 15.94 -16.77 -0.02
CA HIS A 88 16.57 -16.57 -1.33
C HIS A 88 17.64 -15.48 -1.25
N ARG A 89 18.81 -15.75 -1.82
CA ARG A 89 19.86 -14.76 -2.03
C ARG A 89 19.79 -14.33 -3.48
N PHE A 90 19.45 -13.07 -3.71
CA PHE A 90 19.41 -12.49 -5.04
C PHE A 90 20.81 -12.00 -5.44
N GLU A 91 21.14 -12.14 -6.72
CA GLU A 91 22.40 -11.68 -7.29
C GLU A 91 22.43 -10.15 -7.39
N ASP A 92 21.28 -9.55 -7.72
CA ASP A 92 21.12 -8.10 -7.84
C ASP A 92 19.71 -7.61 -7.44
N VAL A 93 19.56 -6.28 -7.48
CA VAL A 93 18.30 -5.60 -7.15
C VAL A 93 17.22 -5.88 -8.20
N ASN A 94 17.58 -6.03 -9.48
CA ASN A 94 16.63 -6.27 -10.56
C ASN A 94 15.95 -7.63 -10.41
N GLU A 95 16.71 -8.65 -10.01
CA GLU A 95 16.16 -9.97 -9.68
C GLU A 95 15.15 -9.88 -8.53
N THR A 96 15.48 -9.14 -7.48
CA THR A 96 14.57 -8.91 -6.35
C THR A 96 13.29 -8.21 -6.79
N ILE A 97 13.40 -7.17 -7.63
CA ILE A 97 12.25 -6.44 -8.18
C ILE A 97 11.37 -7.34 -9.05
N ARG A 98 11.96 -8.16 -9.93
CA ARG A 98 11.20 -9.10 -10.78
C ARG A 98 10.41 -10.10 -9.95
N ASN A 99 11.04 -10.71 -8.95
CA ASN A 99 10.39 -11.69 -8.07
C ASN A 99 9.26 -11.04 -7.27
N ALA A 100 9.50 -9.89 -6.65
CA ALA A 100 8.45 -9.15 -5.94
C ALA A 100 7.30 -8.76 -6.89
N THR A 101 7.60 -8.31 -8.10
CA THR A 101 6.59 -7.93 -9.10
C THR A 101 5.75 -9.11 -9.54
N GLN A 102 6.36 -10.28 -9.75
CA GLN A 102 5.66 -11.51 -10.10
C GLN A 102 4.68 -11.90 -8.98
N GLU A 103 5.11 -11.85 -7.72
CA GLU A 103 4.25 -12.13 -6.57
C GLU A 103 3.06 -11.16 -6.47
N LEU A 104 3.31 -9.86 -6.69
CA LEU A 104 2.24 -8.85 -6.69
C LEU A 104 1.23 -9.09 -7.82
N LYS A 105 1.71 -9.43 -9.03
CA LYS A 105 0.86 -9.73 -10.18
C LYS A 105 0.05 -11.02 -10.01
N ALA A 106 0.53 -11.93 -9.16
CA ALA A 106 -0.17 -13.18 -8.84
C ALA A 106 -1.30 -13.00 -7.80
N ILE A 107 -1.44 -11.81 -7.20
CA ILE A 107 -2.55 -11.54 -6.27
C ILE A 107 -3.85 -11.42 -7.05
N THR A 108 -4.82 -12.27 -6.73
CA THR A 108 -6.12 -12.25 -7.42
C THR A 108 -7.07 -11.20 -6.83
N ILE A 109 -8.10 -10.84 -7.59
CA ILE A 109 -9.14 -9.90 -7.13
C ILE A 109 -9.84 -10.47 -5.88
N GLU A 110 -10.08 -11.77 -5.84
CA GLU A 110 -10.73 -12.46 -4.72
C GLU A 110 -9.88 -12.40 -3.44
N GLU A 111 -8.54 -12.45 -3.57
CA GLU A 111 -7.62 -12.28 -2.45
C GLU A 111 -7.64 -10.84 -1.91
N ILE A 112 -7.68 -9.85 -2.81
CA ILE A 112 -7.83 -8.43 -2.43
C ILE A 112 -9.16 -8.21 -1.71
N GLN A 113 -10.27 -8.69 -2.28
CA GLN A 113 -11.60 -8.58 -1.65
C GLN A 113 -11.63 -9.22 -0.26
N ARG A 114 -11.02 -10.40 -0.11
CA ARG A 114 -10.87 -11.07 1.19
C ARG A 114 -10.01 -10.27 2.16
N CYS A 115 -8.93 -9.66 1.69
CA CYS A 115 -8.09 -8.77 2.51
C CYS A 115 -8.90 -7.58 3.04
N PHE A 116 -9.73 -6.94 2.22
CA PHE A 116 -10.60 -5.84 2.66
C PHE A 116 -11.67 -6.28 3.64
N LYS A 117 -12.26 -7.47 3.45
CA LYS A 117 -13.19 -8.04 4.44
C LYS A 117 -12.49 -8.26 5.79
N LYS A 118 -11.32 -8.91 5.78
CA LYS A 118 -10.50 -9.09 6.99
C LYS A 118 -10.13 -7.77 7.66
N TRP A 119 -9.94 -6.71 6.87
CA TRP A 119 -9.64 -5.39 7.41
C TRP A 119 -10.81 -4.83 8.23
N GLN A 120 -12.05 -5.05 7.79
CA GLN A 120 -13.26 -4.71 8.54
C GLN A 120 -13.36 -5.55 9.82
N ASP A 121 -13.19 -6.86 9.73
CA ASP A 121 -13.22 -7.77 10.88
C ASP A 121 -12.18 -7.35 11.95
N ARG A 122 -10.99 -6.92 11.52
CA ARG A 122 -9.91 -6.44 12.39
C ARG A 122 -10.26 -5.13 13.10
N TRP A 123 -11.01 -4.23 12.45
CA TRP A 123 -11.52 -3.03 13.13
C TRP A 123 -12.51 -3.38 14.23
N GLU A 124 -13.42 -4.33 13.98
CA GLU A 124 -14.37 -4.80 14.98
C GLU A 124 -13.65 -5.41 16.18
N HIS A 125 -12.66 -6.27 15.94
CA HIS A 125 -11.83 -6.85 17.00
C HIS A 125 -11.06 -5.79 17.80
N CYS A 126 -10.53 -4.76 17.14
CA CYS A 126 -9.87 -3.65 17.84
C CYS A 126 -10.84 -2.91 18.77
N ILE A 127 -12.09 -2.71 18.34
CA ILE A 127 -13.14 -2.09 19.17
C ILE A 127 -13.46 -2.97 20.37
N GLU A 128 -13.67 -4.27 20.17
CA GLU A 128 -13.94 -5.24 21.24
C GLU A 128 -12.78 -5.34 22.24
N ALA A 129 -11.55 -5.31 21.74
CA ALA A 129 -10.33 -5.29 22.52
C ALA A 129 -10.04 -3.91 23.16
N LYS A 130 -10.93 -2.92 22.99
CA LYS A 130 -10.77 -1.54 23.50
C LYS A 130 -9.44 -0.90 23.10
N GLY A 131 -8.97 -1.18 21.88
CA GLY A 131 -7.73 -0.67 21.32
C GLY A 131 -6.47 -1.46 21.71
N HIS A 132 -6.59 -2.55 22.47
CA HIS A 132 -5.46 -3.45 22.71
C HIS A 132 -5.16 -4.32 21.48
N TYR A 133 -3.90 -4.74 21.34
CA TYR A 133 -3.52 -5.74 20.36
C TYR A 133 -4.25 -7.06 20.62
N PHE A 134 -4.56 -7.75 19.53
CA PHE A 134 -5.15 -9.09 19.55
C PHE A 134 -4.23 -10.06 18.82
N GLU A 135 -4.08 -11.26 19.39
CA GLU A 135 -3.30 -12.36 18.82
C GLU A 135 -4.22 -13.46 18.30
N GLY A 136 -3.73 -14.20 17.30
CA GLY A 136 -4.52 -15.15 16.54
C GLY A 136 -5.31 -14.43 15.46
N ASP A 137 -4.91 -14.59 14.21
CA ASP A 137 -5.82 -14.31 13.10
C ASP A 137 -6.74 -15.53 13.00
N PRO A 138 -8.01 -15.48 13.45
CA PRO A 138 -8.91 -16.63 13.30
C PRO A 138 -9.20 -16.92 11.81
N PHE A 139 -8.73 -16.07 10.90
CA PHE A 139 -8.93 -16.15 9.47
C PHE A 139 -7.67 -16.59 8.70
N LYS A 140 -6.60 -17.03 9.39
CA LYS A 140 -5.42 -17.62 8.74
C LYS A 140 -5.76 -18.91 8.00
#